data_AF-A0AAU7NRP0-F1
#
_entry.id   AF-A0AAU7NRP0-F1
#
_cell.length_a   1.000
_cell.length_b   1.000
_cell.length_c   1.000
_cell.angle_alpha   90.00
_cell.angle_beta   90.00
_cell.angle_gamma   90.00
#
_symmetry.space_group_name_H-M   'P 1'
#
loop_
_entity.id
_entity.type
_entity.pdbx_description
1 polymer ?
#
loop_
_entity_poly.entity_id
_entity_poly.type
_entity_poly.pdbx_seq_one_letter_code
_entity_poly.pdbx_strand_id
1 'polypeptide(L)'
;MEIRLKKYLLSLLVLLSSQSNLRADVVRENALPNVEPVLLNELDEARGRGGVVDVTTLNKMSVGAYMADNVAVNNTNGFNMIDNGSFAGSSGFISVIQNTGNQVIIQDSTIVNVTITP
;
A
#
# COMPACT_ATOMS: atom_id res chain seq x y z
N MET A 1 -73.94 32.53 -32.78
CA MET A 1 -72.95 33.40 -32.10
C MET A 1 -71.90 32.59 -31.33
N GLU A 2 -72.29 31.51 -30.64
CA GLU A 2 -71.40 30.71 -29.77
C GLU A 2 -70.17 30.07 -30.44
N ILE A 3 -70.30 29.57 -31.68
CA ILE A 3 -69.20 28.85 -32.36
C ILE A 3 -68.01 29.78 -32.63
N ARG A 4 -68.26 31.06 -32.90
CA ARG A 4 -67.18 32.05 -33.10
C ARG A 4 -66.46 32.37 -31.80
N LEU A 5 -67.20 32.49 -30.69
CA LEU A 5 -66.64 32.75 -29.37
C LEU A 5 -65.72 31.61 -28.89
N LYS A 6 -66.12 30.35 -29.12
CA LYS A 6 -65.28 29.18 -28.78
C LYS A 6 -63.97 29.12 -29.57
N LYS A 7 -63.97 29.56 -30.84
CA LYS A 7 -62.75 29.63 -31.66
C LYS A 7 -61.77 30.69 -31.15
N TYR A 8 -62.24 31.86 -30.73
CA TYR A 8 -61.39 32.88 -30.12
C TYR A 8 -60.83 32.43 -28.77
N LEU A 9 -61.65 31.76 -27.95
CA LEU A 9 -61.20 31.20 -26.67
C LEU A 9 -60.11 30.13 -26.86
N LEU A 10 -60.28 29.25 -27.85
CA LEU A 10 -59.29 28.22 -28.17
C LEU A 10 -57.98 28.84 -28.70
N SER A 11 -58.09 29.87 -29.54
CA SER A 11 -56.92 30.63 -30.02
C SER A 11 -56.15 31.30 -28.88
N LEU A 12 -56.87 31.86 -27.89
CA LEU A 12 -56.26 32.50 -26.73
C LEU A 12 -55.54 31.46 -25.85
N LEU A 13 -56.16 30.29 -25.65
CA LEU A 13 -55.58 29.18 -24.87
C LEU A 13 -54.28 28.66 -25.51
N VAL A 14 -54.24 28.54 -26.83
CA VAL A 14 -53.03 28.13 -27.57
C VAL A 14 -51.92 29.17 -27.43
N LEU A 15 -52.25 30.46 -27.51
CA LEU A 15 -51.28 31.54 -27.32
C LEU A 15 -50.68 31.56 -25.91
N LEU A 16 -51.49 31.26 -24.89
CA LEU A 16 -51.08 31.12 -23.50
C LEU A 16 -50.18 29.90 -23.27
N SER A 17 -50.42 28.80 -23.98
CA SER A 17 -49.60 27.58 -23.87
C SER A 17 -48.20 27.70 -24.49
N SER A 18 -48.01 28.63 -25.44
CA SER A 18 -46.69 28.86 -26.07
C SER A 18 -45.71 29.67 -25.21
N GLN A 19 -46.14 30.19 -24.05
CA GLN A 19 -45.28 31.00 -23.16
C GLN A 19 -44.61 30.21 -22.03
N SER A 20 -44.86 28.90 -21.91
CA SER A 20 -44.09 28.08 -20.98
C SER A 20 -42.70 27.80 -21.56
N ASN A 21 -41.77 28.73 -21.35
CA ASN A 21 -40.34 28.44 -21.40
C ASN A 21 -40.03 27.46 -20.27
N LEU A 22 -40.21 26.16 -20.52
CA LEU A 22 -39.63 25.10 -19.71
C LEU A 22 -38.11 25.19 -19.88
N ARG A 23 -37.46 25.99 -19.03
CA ARG A 23 -36.02 25.89 -18.82
C ARG A 23 -35.73 24.45 -18.42
N ALA A 24 -34.85 23.79 -19.17
CA ALA A 24 -34.30 22.50 -18.78
C ALA A 24 -33.73 22.62 -17.37
N ASP A 25 -34.31 21.87 -16.43
CA ASP A 25 -33.72 21.65 -15.13
C ASP A 25 -32.49 20.78 -15.36
N VAL A 26 -31.33 21.43 -15.47
CA VAL A 26 -30.05 20.75 -15.41
C VAL A 26 -30.01 20.18 -14.00
N VAL A 27 -30.31 18.88 -13.87
CA VAL A 27 -30.12 18.11 -12.65
C VAL A 27 -28.72 18.43 -12.17
N ARG A 28 -28.65 19.31 -11.16
CA ARG A 28 -27.44 19.50 -10.39
C ARG A 28 -27.33 18.22 -9.58
N GLU A 29 -26.55 17.28 -10.11
CA GLU A 29 -25.85 16.27 -9.31
C GLU A 29 -25.50 16.95 -7.99
N ASN A 30 -26.00 16.39 -6.88
CA ASN A 30 -25.76 16.89 -5.54
C ASN A 30 -24.25 16.94 -5.28
N ALA A 31 -23.60 18.03 -5.71
CA ALA A 31 -22.32 18.45 -5.21
C ALA A 31 -22.57 18.81 -3.75
N LEU A 32 -22.14 17.92 -2.87
CA LEU A 32 -22.19 18.04 -1.42
C LEU A 32 -21.94 19.50 -1.01
N PRO A 33 -22.84 20.13 -0.24
CA PRO A 33 -22.66 21.51 0.17
C PRO A 33 -21.39 21.58 1.04
N ASN A 34 -20.44 22.42 0.64
CA ASN A 34 -19.10 22.62 1.22
C ASN A 34 -18.01 21.58 0.92
N VAL A 35 -17.99 20.95 -0.24
CA VAL A 35 -16.75 20.29 -0.70
C VAL A 35 -15.91 21.30 -1.48
N GLU A 36 -15.03 21.99 -0.77
CA GLU A 36 -13.88 22.64 -1.41
C GLU A 36 -12.98 21.52 -1.96
N PRO A 37 -12.61 21.55 -3.26
CA PRO A 37 -11.70 20.55 -3.80
C PRO A 37 -10.35 20.69 -3.09
N VAL A 38 -9.96 19.64 -2.36
CA VAL A 38 -8.64 19.55 -1.72
C VAL A 38 -7.56 19.74 -2.79
N LEU A 39 -6.56 20.56 -2.49
CA LEU A 39 -5.47 20.82 -3.42
C LEU A 39 -4.68 19.52 -3.67
N LEU A 40 -4.15 19.36 -4.90
CA LEU A 40 -3.47 18.12 -5.27
C LEU A 40 -2.25 17.82 -4.37
N ASN A 41 -1.55 18.86 -3.92
CA ASN A 41 -0.45 18.73 -2.96
C ASN A 41 -0.93 18.28 -1.56
N GLU A 42 -2.04 18.82 -1.07
CA GLU A 42 -2.62 18.39 0.21
C GLU A 42 -3.11 16.93 0.15
N LEU A 43 -3.64 16.51 -1.01
CA LEU A 43 -4.00 15.11 -1.25
C LEU A 43 -2.75 14.20 -1.35
N ASP A 44 -1.67 14.66 -1.98
CA ASP A 44 -0.42 13.90 -2.08
C ASP A 44 0.30 13.75 -0.72
N GLU A 45 0.20 14.76 0.14
CA GLU A 45 0.67 14.73 1.52
C GLU A 45 -0.20 13.80 2.40
N ALA A 46 -1.54 13.89 2.29
CA ALA A 46 -2.47 13.05 3.04
C ALA A 46 -2.46 11.57 2.58
N ARG A 47 -2.07 11.29 1.34
CA ARG A 47 -1.89 9.93 0.78
C ARG A 47 -0.60 9.25 1.24
N GLY A 48 0.09 9.82 2.23
CA GLY A 48 1.28 9.25 2.84
C GLY A 48 2.50 9.19 1.92
N ARG A 49 2.44 9.81 0.73
CA ARG A 49 3.59 9.94 -0.19
C ARG A 49 4.44 11.18 0.10
N GLY A 50 4.04 12.04 1.04
CA GLY A 50 4.78 13.24 1.44
C GLY A 50 5.98 13.00 2.38
N GLY A 51 6.25 11.75 2.76
CA GLY A 51 7.17 11.41 3.84
C GLY A 51 8.43 10.64 3.42
N VAL A 52 8.88 10.71 2.17
CA VAL A 52 10.20 10.16 1.80
C VAL A 52 11.27 11.14 2.31
N VAL A 53 11.49 11.12 3.62
CA VAL A 53 12.71 11.63 4.22
C VAL A 53 13.79 10.65 3.81
N ASP A 54 14.76 11.13 3.04
CA ASP A 54 16.02 10.49 2.70
C ASP A 54 16.44 9.41 3.73
N VAL A 55 16.11 8.15 3.45
CA VAL A 55 16.50 7.02 4.30
C VAL A 55 17.90 6.60 3.87
N THR A 56 18.89 7.45 4.19
CA THR A 56 20.29 7.06 4.07
C THR A 56 20.60 6.07 5.21
N THR A 57 20.41 4.77 4.96
CA THR A 57 20.83 3.73 5.91
C THR A 57 22.26 3.29 5.64
N LEU A 58 23.18 3.65 6.54
CA LEU A 58 24.54 3.14 6.51
C LEU A 58 24.63 1.83 7.29
N ASN A 59 24.84 0.74 6.58
CA ASN A 59 25.00 -0.60 7.17
C ASN A 59 26.48 -0.96 7.18
N LYS A 60 27.09 -1.08 8.36
CA LYS A 60 28.45 -1.58 8.53
C LYS A 60 28.44 -2.84 9.36
N MET A 61 29.03 -3.89 8.82
CA MET A 61 29.29 -5.13 9.52
C MET A 61 30.80 -5.35 9.57
N SER A 62 31.33 -5.61 10.77
CA SER A 62 32.74 -5.96 10.97
C SER A 62 32.77 -7.25 11.78
N VAL A 63 33.08 -8.35 11.11
CA VAL A 63 33.07 -9.69 11.70
C VAL A 63 34.45 -10.28 11.43
N GLY A 64 35.16 -10.57 12.51
CA GLY A 64 36.51 -11.09 12.47
C GLY A 64 36.66 -12.18 13.51
N ALA A 65 37.38 -13.24 13.14
CA ALA A 65 37.71 -14.31 14.04
C ALA A 65 39.13 -14.78 13.83
N TYR A 66 39.68 -15.28 14.92
CA TYR A 66 41.00 -15.87 14.96
C TYR A 66 40.89 -17.24 15.61
N MET A 67 41.38 -18.26 14.91
CA MET A 67 41.41 -19.65 15.38
C MET A 67 42.85 -20.14 15.27
N ALA A 68 43.52 -20.37 16.40
CA ALA A 68 44.88 -20.90 16.42
C ALA A 68 45.06 -21.92 17.54
N ASP A 69 46.08 -22.77 17.39
CA ASP A 69 46.50 -23.81 18.35
C ASP A 69 45.41 -24.81 18.76
N ASN A 70 44.48 -25.09 17.84
CA ASN A 70 43.42 -26.06 18.09
C ASN A 70 43.91 -27.48 17.80
N VAL A 71 43.87 -28.33 18.82
CA VAL A 71 44.23 -29.74 18.73
C VAL A 71 43.01 -30.56 19.17
N ALA A 72 42.49 -31.39 18.27
CA ALA A 72 41.46 -32.38 18.59
C ALA A 72 42.04 -33.78 18.44
N VAL A 73 42.02 -34.56 19.52
CA VAL A 73 42.54 -35.94 19.59
C VAL A 73 41.48 -36.82 20.23
N ASN A 74 41.25 -38.01 19.65
CA ASN A 74 40.21 -38.96 20.05
C ASN A 74 38.76 -38.43 19.92
N ASN A 75 38.50 -37.56 18.95
CA ASN A 75 37.15 -37.03 18.76
C ASN A 75 36.29 -37.95 17.89
N THR A 76 35.06 -38.20 18.32
CA THR A 76 33.98 -38.75 17.50
C THR A 76 32.97 -37.63 17.27
N ASN A 77 32.65 -37.33 16.02
CA ASN A 77 31.61 -36.37 15.65
C ASN A 77 30.27 -37.07 15.40
N GLY A 78 29.18 -36.32 15.57
CA GLY A 78 27.82 -36.79 15.31
C GLY A 78 27.33 -36.46 13.90
N PHE A 79 26.06 -36.76 13.64
CA PHE A 79 25.35 -36.32 12.44
C PHE A 79 24.71 -34.94 12.64
N ASN A 80 24.84 -34.10 11.62
CA ASN A 80 24.14 -32.83 11.49
C ASN A 80 22.97 -33.14 10.59
N MET A 81 21.82 -33.49 11.16
CA MET A 81 20.65 -33.83 10.38
C MET A 81 19.56 -32.79 10.60
N ILE A 82 19.22 -32.10 9.52
CA ILE A 82 17.97 -31.37 9.37
C ILE A 82 17.09 -32.27 8.53
N ASP A 83 16.01 -32.78 9.11
CA ASP A 83 15.12 -33.72 8.44
C ASP A 83 13.89 -33.01 7.84
N ASN A 84 13.08 -33.76 7.11
CA ASN A 84 11.87 -33.30 6.47
C ASN A 84 10.90 -32.69 7.48
N GLY A 85 10.48 -31.45 7.21
CA GLY A 85 9.59 -30.70 8.12
C GLY A 85 10.31 -29.81 9.14
N SER A 86 11.65 -29.84 9.24
CA SER A 86 12.38 -28.99 10.19
C SER A 86 12.11 -27.49 10.04
N PHE A 87 11.67 -27.06 8.85
CA PHE A 87 11.26 -25.68 8.55
C PHE A 87 9.85 -25.61 7.92
N ALA A 88 9.04 -26.66 8.03
CA ALA A 88 7.67 -26.58 7.53
C ALA A 88 6.89 -25.50 8.29
N GLY A 89 6.27 -24.57 7.56
CA GLY A 89 5.56 -23.43 8.14
C GLY A 89 6.45 -22.27 8.60
N SER A 90 7.75 -22.32 8.32
CA SER A 90 8.66 -21.24 8.67
C SER A 90 8.43 -20.03 7.75
N SER A 91 8.34 -18.83 8.32
CA SER A 91 8.12 -17.58 7.57
C SER A 91 8.96 -16.46 8.15
N GLY A 92 9.36 -15.50 7.32
CA GLY A 92 10.27 -14.42 7.72
C GLY A 92 11.73 -14.78 7.45
N PHE A 93 12.65 -14.27 8.27
CA PHE A 93 14.09 -14.53 8.12
C PHE A 93 14.54 -15.67 9.03
N ILE A 94 15.29 -16.63 8.46
CA ILE A 94 15.74 -17.84 9.15
C ILE A 94 17.21 -18.06 8.79
N SER A 95 18.07 -18.16 9.80
CA SER A 95 19.46 -18.59 9.65
C SER A 95 19.67 -19.91 10.38
N VAL A 96 20.28 -20.87 9.70
CA VAL A 96 20.49 -22.23 10.23
C VAL A 96 21.93 -22.59 10.02
N ILE A 97 22.60 -22.95 11.11
CA ILE A 97 24.00 -23.32 11.07
C ILE A 97 24.15 -24.62 11.84
N GLN A 98 24.70 -25.62 11.16
CA GLN A 98 24.93 -26.94 11.70
C GLN A 98 26.42 -27.27 11.63
N ASN A 99 27.00 -27.62 12.76
CA ASN A 99 28.37 -28.11 12.83
C ASN A 99 28.53 -29.26 13.81
N THR A 100 28.87 -30.45 13.30
CA THR A 100 29.20 -31.63 14.11
C THR A 100 30.69 -31.81 14.30
N GLY A 101 31.50 -30.94 13.72
CA GLY A 101 32.94 -30.99 13.83
C GLY A 101 33.44 -30.42 15.16
N ASN A 102 34.75 -30.49 15.32
CA ASN A 102 35.45 -29.73 16.34
C ASN A 102 36.12 -28.55 15.64
N GLN A 103 36.54 -27.54 16.42
CA GLN A 103 37.36 -26.43 15.90
C GLN A 103 36.63 -25.66 14.80
N VAL A 104 35.37 -25.28 15.06
CA VAL A 104 34.59 -24.50 14.10
C VAL A 104 34.26 -23.15 14.68
N ILE A 105 34.70 -22.11 13.98
CA ILE A 105 34.22 -20.77 14.17
C ILE A 105 33.09 -20.51 13.19
N ILE A 106 31.94 -20.14 13.75
CA ILE A 106 30.78 -19.71 12.99
C ILE A 106 30.68 -18.20 13.15
N GLN A 107 30.68 -17.51 12.01
CA GLN A 107 30.50 -16.08 11.92
C GLN A 107 29.34 -15.83 10.96
N ASP A 108 28.18 -15.53 11.53
CA ASP A 108 27.00 -15.12 10.78
C ASP A 108 26.56 -13.75 11.27
N SER A 109 26.05 -12.93 10.36
CA SER A 109 25.51 -11.63 10.68
C SER A 109 24.56 -11.20 9.57
N THR A 110 23.37 -10.77 9.98
CA THR A 110 22.29 -10.37 9.09
C THR A 110 21.84 -8.97 9.46
N ILE A 111 21.79 -8.08 8.46
CA ILE A 111 21.22 -6.74 8.63
C ILE A 111 19.94 -6.66 7.79
N VAL A 112 18.81 -6.39 8.44
CA VAL A 112 17.51 -6.23 7.79
C VAL A 112 17.07 -4.77 7.92
N ASN A 113 16.90 -4.09 6.79
CA ASN A 113 16.34 -2.74 6.73
C ASN A 113 14.97 -2.79 6.08
N VAL A 114 13.96 -2.31 6.79
CA VAL A 114 12.59 -2.25 6.30
C VAL A 114 12.14 -0.79 6.31
N THR A 115 11.93 -0.24 5.12
CA THR A 115 11.32 1.08 4.94
C THR A 115 9.91 0.87 4.43
N ILE A 116 8.92 1.23 5.24
CA ILE A 116 7.51 1.19 4.84
C ILE A 116 7.12 2.63 4.51
N THR A 117 6.95 2.90 3.21
CA THR A 117 6.31 4.12 2.75
C THR A 117 4.83 3.82 2.51
N PRO A 118 3.91 4.72 2.91
CA PRO A 118 2.48 4.57 2.67
C PRO A 118 2.10 4.36 1.20
#